data_AF-A0A1W1UAW1-F1
#
_entry.id   AF-A0A1W1UAW1-F1
#
_cell.length_a   1.000
_cell.length_b   1.000
_cell.length_c   1.000
_cell.angle_alpha   90.00
_cell.angle_beta   90.00
_cell.angle_gamma   90.00
#
_symmetry.space_group_name_H-M   'P 1'
#
loop_
_entity.id
_entity.type
_entity.pdbx_description
1 polymer ?
#
loop_
_entity_poly.entity_id
_entity_poly.type
_entity_poly.pdbx_seq_one_letter_code
_entity_poly.pdbx_strand_id
1 'polypeptide(L)'
;MTRINVVPVTELCDQHLLAEHRELTRIPNAIAKGKYNLAGQPDEYKLGTGHVKFFMNKLTFLHKRYQALHQECLARGFNVSNRWAQDLPQAPHLWQDYVPTDDALRANRARIAERMPLKARFTSHKTE
;
A
#
# COMPACT_ATOMS: atom_id res chain seq x y z
N MET A 1 -7.17 8.41 -6.47
CA MET A 1 -7.79 7.26 -5.79
C MET A 1 -6.68 6.50 -5.10
N THR A 2 -6.74 6.28 -3.78
CA THR A 2 -5.71 5.51 -3.08
C THR A 2 -5.89 4.02 -3.35
N ARG A 3 -4.86 3.36 -3.89
CA ARG A 3 -4.84 1.90 -4.06
C ARG A 3 -3.67 1.29 -3.30
N ILE A 4 -3.99 0.37 -2.40
CA ILE A 4 -3.03 -0.46 -1.68
C ILE A 4 -3.06 -1.86 -2.30
N ASN A 5 -1.95 -2.26 -2.88
CA ASN A 5 -1.78 -3.61 -3.38
C ASN A 5 -1.44 -4.54 -2.21
N VAL A 6 -1.56 -5.83 -2.43
CA VAL A 6 -1.25 -6.87 -1.42
C VAL A 6 -0.28 -7.91 -1.97
N VAL A 7 0.04 -7.85 -3.26
CA VAL A 7 1.13 -8.61 -3.88
C VAL A 7 2.51 -8.16 -3.38
N PRO A 8 3.53 -9.03 -3.51
CA PRO A 8 4.93 -8.64 -3.36
C PRO A 8 5.28 -7.37 -4.14
N VAL A 9 6.05 -6.47 -3.52
CA VAL A 9 6.41 -5.17 -4.12
C VAL A 9 7.28 -5.32 -5.37
N THR A 10 8.02 -6.42 -5.47
CA THR A 10 8.86 -6.77 -6.62
C THR A 10 8.04 -7.11 -7.87
N GLU A 11 6.77 -7.52 -7.72
CA GLU A 11 5.86 -7.74 -8.86
C GLU A 11 5.37 -6.43 -9.51
N LEU A 12 5.54 -5.29 -8.84
CA LEU A 12 5.03 -4.01 -9.34
C LEU A 12 5.92 -3.45 -10.43
N CYS A 13 5.30 -2.92 -11.49
CA CYS A 13 6.01 -2.04 -12.42
C CYS A 13 6.35 -0.72 -11.73
N ASP A 14 7.33 0.00 -12.26
CA ASP A 14 7.87 1.22 -11.66
C ASP A 14 6.78 2.26 -11.39
N GLN A 15 5.83 2.41 -12.32
CA GLN A 15 4.73 3.36 -12.19
C GLN A 15 3.77 2.98 -11.06
N HIS A 16 3.45 1.69 -10.90
CA HIS A 16 2.59 1.23 -9.81
C HIS A 16 3.30 1.31 -8.47
N LEU A 17 4.59 0.95 -8.42
CA LEU A 17 5.43 1.06 -7.23
C LEU A 17 5.49 2.50 -6.72
N LEU A 18 5.85 3.46 -7.58
CA LEU A 18 5.96 4.88 -7.23
C LEU A 18 4.60 5.50 -6.89
N ALA A 19 3.53 5.10 -7.59
CA ALA A 19 2.19 5.52 -7.26
C ALA A 19 1.80 5.04 -5.85
N GLU A 20 1.96 3.75 -5.57
CA GLU A 20 1.61 3.20 -4.27
C GLU A 20 2.45 3.78 -3.13
N HIS A 21 3.76 3.96 -3.32
CA HIS A 21 4.64 4.62 -2.34
C HIS A 21 4.10 6.01 -1.94
N ARG A 22 3.64 6.81 -2.90
CA ARG A 22 3.02 8.11 -2.62
C ARG A 22 1.64 7.97 -1.98
N GLU A 23 0.80 7.11 -2.54
CA GLU A 23 -0.62 7.05 -2.18
C GLU A 23 -0.89 6.36 -0.85
N LEU A 24 -0.09 5.36 -0.48
CA LEU A 24 -0.24 4.62 0.78
C LEU A 24 -0.22 5.57 1.97
N THR A 25 0.67 6.57 1.96
CA THR A 25 0.80 7.57 3.03
C THR A 25 -0.49 8.35 3.32
N ARG A 26 -1.46 8.40 2.40
CA ARG A 26 -2.72 9.11 2.61
C ARG A 26 -3.55 8.51 3.75
N ILE A 27 -3.45 7.20 3.99
CA ILE A 27 -4.18 6.50 5.06
C ILE A 27 -3.62 6.85 6.45
N PRO A 28 -2.33 6.60 6.76
CA PRO A 28 -1.77 6.94 8.06
C PRO A 28 -1.84 8.46 8.32
N ASN A 29 -1.67 9.31 7.30
CA ASN A 29 -1.85 10.76 7.45
C ASN A 29 -3.29 11.18 7.81
N ALA A 30 -4.31 10.45 7.32
CA ALA A 30 -5.69 10.69 7.72
C ALA A 30 -5.93 10.26 9.18
N ILE A 31 -5.38 9.10 9.57
CA ILE A 31 -5.48 8.59 10.94
C ILE A 31 -4.78 9.52 11.94
N ALA A 32 -3.57 9.99 11.63
CA ALA A 32 -2.83 10.95 12.46
C ALA A 32 -3.61 12.26 12.70
N LYS A 33 -4.44 12.66 11.73
CA LYS A 33 -5.32 13.84 11.83
C LYS A 33 -6.67 13.54 12.50
N GLY A 34 -6.87 12.33 13.04
CA GLY A 34 -8.15 11.89 13.60
C GLY A 34 -9.27 11.71 12.56
N LYS A 35 -8.93 11.68 11.26
CA LYS A 35 -9.90 11.57 10.15
C LYS A 35 -10.08 10.12 9.72
N TYR A 36 -10.57 9.26 10.62
CA TYR A 36 -10.86 7.86 10.31
C TYR A 36 -12.22 7.44 10.88
N ASN A 37 -12.84 6.44 10.24
CA ASN A 37 -14.10 5.85 10.69
C ASN A 37 -14.10 4.35 10.34
N LEU A 38 -14.26 3.52 11.36
CA LEU A 38 -14.27 2.05 11.25
C LEU A 38 -15.68 1.47 11.02
N ALA A 39 -16.74 2.28 11.15
CA ALA A 39 -18.11 1.82 10.90
C ALA A 39 -18.28 1.34 9.45
N GLY A 40 -18.81 0.13 9.28
CA GLY A 40 -18.98 -0.53 7.97
C GLY A 40 -17.65 -0.82 7.27
N GLN A 41 -16.58 -1.06 8.04
CA GLN A 41 -15.33 -1.57 7.51
C GLN A 41 -15.57 -2.99 6.94
N PRO A 42 -15.07 -3.28 5.72
CA PRO A 42 -15.14 -4.64 5.20
C PRO A 42 -14.27 -5.60 6.03
N ASP A 43 -14.75 -6.82 6.23
CA ASP A 43 -13.97 -7.88 6.90
C ASP A 43 -12.91 -8.47 5.97
N GLU A 44 -13.17 -8.44 4.66
CA GLU A 44 -12.30 -9.00 3.63
C GLU A 44 -11.72 -7.94 2.70
N TYR A 45 -10.54 -8.24 2.16
CA TYR A 45 -9.89 -7.39 1.16
C TYR A 45 -10.76 -7.27 -0.08
N LYS A 46 -10.99 -6.03 -0.51
CA LYS A 46 -11.75 -5.74 -1.72
C LYS A 46 -11.18 -4.53 -2.45
N LEU A 47 -11.47 -4.46 -3.75
CA LEU A 47 -11.14 -3.32 -4.60
C LEU A 47 -12.36 -2.41 -4.77
N GLY A 48 -12.11 -1.11 -5.02
CA GLY A 48 -13.18 -0.12 -5.20
C GLY A 48 -13.77 0.37 -3.87
N THR A 49 -15.09 0.43 -3.78
CA THR A 49 -15.78 0.96 -2.59
C THR A 49 -15.47 0.14 -1.35
N GLY A 50 -15.01 0.82 -0.28
CA GLY A 50 -14.60 0.17 0.96
C GLY A 50 -13.11 -0.20 1.02
N HIS A 51 -12.36 -0.13 -0.08
CA HIS A 51 -10.94 -0.51 -0.13
C HIS A 51 -10.09 0.26 0.89
N VAL A 52 -10.18 1.59 0.90
CA VAL A 52 -9.40 2.41 1.86
C VAL A 52 -9.86 2.13 3.30
N LYS A 53 -11.17 1.95 3.50
CA LYS A 53 -11.75 1.68 4.82
C LYS A 53 -11.24 0.36 5.40
N PHE A 54 -11.09 -0.69 4.57
CA PHE A 54 -10.50 -1.97 4.96
C PHE A 54 -9.13 -1.81 5.66
N PHE A 55 -8.32 -0.82 5.28
CA PHE A 55 -6.99 -0.59 5.85
C PHE A 55 -6.95 0.38 7.03
N MET A 56 -8.06 1.03 7.40
CA MET A 56 -8.07 2.07 8.45
C MET A 56 -7.67 1.58 9.85
N ASN A 57 -7.75 0.27 10.10
CA ASN A 57 -7.33 -0.34 11.35
C ASN A 57 -6.06 -1.21 11.21
N LYS A 58 -5.36 -1.11 10.08
CA LYS A 58 -4.25 -2.01 9.70
C LYS A 58 -2.91 -1.29 9.63
N LEU A 59 -2.61 -0.40 10.58
CA LEU A 59 -1.37 0.39 10.55
C LEU A 59 -0.11 -0.48 10.55
N THR A 60 -0.14 -1.64 11.21
CA THR A 60 1.00 -2.59 11.21
C THR A 60 1.28 -3.11 9.81
N PHE A 61 0.24 -3.56 9.09
CA PHE A 61 0.38 -3.98 7.69
C PHE A 61 0.88 -2.84 6.81
N LEU A 62 0.28 -1.66 6.93
CA LEU A 62 0.63 -0.49 6.12
C LEU A 62 2.07 -0.04 6.35
N HIS A 63 2.56 -0.08 7.58
CA HIS A 63 3.92 0.30 7.91
C HIS A 63 4.93 -0.66 7.28
N LYS A 64 4.76 -1.98 7.48
CA LYS A 64 5.59 -3.02 6.85
C LYS A 64 5.60 -2.88 5.33
N ARG A 65 4.42 -2.68 4.75
CA ARG A 65 4.27 -2.50 3.31
C ARG A 65 4.95 -1.24 2.81
N TYR A 66 4.81 -0.12 3.51
CA TYR A 66 5.45 1.14 3.13
C TYR A 66 6.98 1.02 3.16
N GLN A 67 7.53 0.35 4.18
CA GLN A 67 8.96 0.06 4.25
C GLN A 67 9.41 -0.78 3.04
N ALA A 68 8.69 -1.85 2.70
CA ALA A 68 9.00 -2.68 1.54
C ALA A 68 8.95 -1.88 0.23
N LEU A 69 7.92 -1.05 0.02
CA LEU A 69 7.81 -0.17 -1.15
C LEU A 69 8.97 0.83 -1.22
N HIS A 70 9.34 1.42 -0.08
CA HIS A 70 10.42 2.40 -0.02
C HIS A 70 11.76 1.75 -0.36
N GLN A 71 12.06 0.57 0.21
CA GLN A 71 13.27 -0.17 -0.11
C GLN A 71 13.33 -0.61 -1.57
N GLU A 72 12.22 -1.10 -2.12
CA GLU A 72 12.15 -1.47 -3.54
C GLU A 72 12.39 -0.26 -4.46
N CYS A 73 11.86 0.92 -4.11
CA CYS A 73 12.16 2.14 -4.85
C CYS A 73 13.65 2.50 -4.82
N LEU A 74 14.30 2.40 -3.66
CA LEU A 74 15.74 2.68 -3.51
C LEU A 74 16.59 1.66 -4.27
N ALA A 75 16.23 0.37 -4.20
CA ALA A 75 16.89 -0.72 -4.92
C ALA A 75 16.86 -0.51 -6.45
N ARG A 76 15.75 0.00 -6.99
CA ARG A 76 15.62 0.40 -8.41
C ARG A 76 16.25 1.76 -8.74
N GLY A 77 16.85 2.42 -7.76
CA GLY A 77 17.55 3.68 -7.96
C GLY A 77 16.66 4.92 -8.03
N PHE A 78 15.39 4.84 -7.63
CA PHE A 78 14.52 6.01 -7.61
C PHE A 78 14.88 6.94 -6.45
N ASN A 79 14.91 8.24 -6.75
CA ASN A 79 15.07 9.27 -5.72
C ASN A 79 13.72 9.49 -5.00
N VAL A 80 13.52 8.78 -3.90
CA VAL A 80 12.32 8.88 -3.05
C VAL A 80 12.68 9.23 -1.61
N SER A 81 11.85 10.04 -0.96
CA SER A 81 11.99 10.36 0.47
C SER A 81 11.01 9.53 1.29
N ASN A 82 11.39 9.19 2.52
CA ASN A 82 10.46 8.62 3.49
C ASN A 82 9.43 9.68 3.91
N ARG A 83 8.15 9.37 3.73
CA ARG A 83 6.98 10.23 4.01
C ARG A 83 5.96 9.53 4.91
N TRP A 84 6.41 8.55 5.68
CA TRP A 84 5.56 7.90 6.68
C TRP A 84 5.09 8.94 7.72
N ALA A 85 3.81 8.82 8.10
CA ALA A 85 3.20 9.76 9.04
C ALA A 85 3.88 9.68 10.40
N GLN A 86 4.15 10.84 11.00
CA GLN A 86 4.55 10.95 12.40
C GLN A 86 3.30 11.07 13.28
N ASP A 87 3.46 10.91 14.60
CA ASP A 87 2.41 11.11 15.61
C ASP A 87 1.13 10.27 15.39
N LEU A 88 1.32 9.02 14.96
CA LEU A 88 0.20 8.08 14.84
C LEU A 88 -0.36 7.69 16.22
N PRO A 89 -1.69 7.52 16.35
CA PRO A 89 -2.29 7.08 17.60
C PRO A 89 -1.77 5.70 17.99
N GLN A 90 -1.47 5.47 19.26
CA GLN A 90 -0.95 4.18 19.76
C GLN A 90 -2.06 3.16 20.11
N ALA A 91 -3.30 3.44 19.70
CA ALA A 91 -4.45 2.61 20.05
C ALA A 91 -4.35 1.22 19.38
N PRO A 92 -4.26 0.10 20.13
CA PRO A 92 -3.96 -1.23 19.56
C PRO A 92 -4.93 -1.68 18.47
N HIS A 93 -6.21 -1.28 18.57
CA HIS A 93 -7.22 -1.62 17.58
C HIS A 93 -6.95 -1.03 16.18
N LEU A 94 -6.11 0.00 16.05
CA LEU A 94 -5.67 0.59 14.78
C LEU A 94 -4.40 -0.06 14.20
N TRP A 95 -3.70 -0.86 14.99
CA TRP A 95 -2.42 -1.48 14.66
C TRP A 95 -2.58 -2.98 14.35
N GLN A 96 -3.69 -3.37 13.74
CA GLN A 96 -3.86 -4.75 13.30
C GLN A 96 -2.94 -5.03 12.11
N ASP A 97 -2.55 -6.30 11.98
CA ASP A 97 -1.84 -6.78 10.79
C ASP A 97 -2.82 -7.41 9.79
N TYR A 98 -2.34 -7.73 8.60
CA TYR A 98 -3.12 -8.44 7.60
C TYR A 98 -2.24 -9.36 6.76
N VAL A 99 -2.63 -10.62 6.69
CA VAL A 99 -2.03 -11.61 5.79
C VAL A 99 -2.99 -11.79 4.61
N PRO A 100 -2.58 -11.41 3.39
CA PRO A 100 -3.41 -11.57 2.19
C PRO A 100 -3.78 -13.03 1.95
N THR A 101 -5.06 -13.28 1.66
CA THR A 101 -5.51 -14.59 1.18
C THR A 101 -5.16 -14.78 -0.29
N ASP A 102 -5.18 -16.02 -0.78
CA ASP A 102 -4.95 -16.32 -2.19
C ASP A 102 -5.95 -15.60 -3.11
N ASP A 103 -7.20 -15.48 -2.68
CA ASP A 103 -8.24 -14.75 -3.39
C ASP A 103 -7.94 -13.24 -3.45
N ALA A 104 -7.44 -12.66 -2.35
CA ALA A 104 -7.02 -11.26 -2.30
C ALA A 104 -5.83 -11.00 -3.24
N LEU A 105 -4.84 -11.90 -3.24
CA LEU A 105 -3.70 -11.86 -4.16
C LEU A 105 -4.15 -11.97 -5.61
N ARG A 106 -5.03 -12.93 -5.94
CA ARG A 106 -5.58 -13.12 -7.28
C ARG A 106 -6.34 -11.88 -7.77
N ALA A 107 -7.24 -11.35 -6.94
CA ALA A 107 -8.00 -10.14 -7.26
C ALA A 107 -7.08 -8.92 -7.44
N ASN A 108 -6.05 -8.79 -6.61
CA ASN A 108 -5.10 -7.68 -6.73
C ASN A 108 -4.23 -7.78 -8.00
N ARG A 109 -3.71 -8.98 -8.34
CA ARG A 109 -2.98 -9.21 -9.60
C ARG A 109 -3.85 -8.92 -10.83
N ALA A 110 -5.10 -9.36 -10.83
CA ALA A 110 -6.04 -9.07 -11.92
C ALA A 110 -6.22 -7.55 -12.13
N ARG A 111 -6.34 -6.78 -11.04
CA ARG A 111 -6.44 -5.32 -11.11
C ARG A 111 -5.14 -4.64 -11.51
N ILE A 112 -3.99 -5.19 -11.16
CA ILE A 112 -2.69 -4.70 -11.63
C ILE A 112 -2.60 -4.88 -13.16
N ALA A 113 -2.97 -6.07 -13.67
CA ALA A 113 -3.00 -6.35 -15.11
C ALA A 113 -4.00 -5.45 -15.85
N GLU A 114 -5.23 -5.29 -15.35
CA GLU A 114 -6.26 -4.39 -15.91
C GLU A 114 -5.77 -2.94 -16.00
N ARG A 115 -4.92 -2.51 -15.05
CA ARG A 115 -4.42 -1.13 -14.94
C ARG A 115 -2.95 -0.99 -15.32
N MET A 116 -2.43 -1.93 -16.10
CA MET A 116 -1.05 -1.87 -16.58
C MET A 116 -0.88 -0.64 -17.49
N PRO A 117 0.12 0.22 -17.25
CA PRO A 117 0.39 1.33 -18.16
C PRO A 117 0.80 0.82 -19.54
N LEU A 118 0.42 1.53 -20.61
CA LEU A 118 0.80 1.19 -22.00
C LEU A 118 2.32 1.05 -22.19
N LYS A 119 3.10 1.81 -21.42
CA LYS A 119 4.57 1.78 -21.40
C LYS A 119 5.08 1.46 -19.99
N ALA A 120 4.63 0.34 -19.43
CA ALA A 120 5.10 -0.15 -18.14
C ALA A 120 6.63 -0.34 -18.15
N ARG A 121 7.29 0.08 -17.07
CA ARG A 121 8.74 -0.10 -16.91
C ARG A 121 9.03 -1.01 -15.72
N PHE A 122 10.09 -1.78 -15.85
CA PHE A 122 10.57 -2.71 -14.84
C PHE A 122 12.07 -2.49 -14.70
N THR A 123 12.45 -1.45 -13.97
CA THR A 123 13.85 -1.11 -13.73
C THR A 123 14.47 -2.20 -12.85
N SER A 124 15.57 -2.81 -13.30
CA SER A 124 16.32 -3.79 -12.51
C SER A 124 16.90 -3.15 -11.25
N HIS A 125 17.17 -3.97 -10.23
CA HIS A 125 17.91 -3.52 -9.06
C HIS A 125 19.31 -3.05 -9.47
N LYS A 126 19.79 -2.00 -8.81
CA LYS A 126 21.19 -1.57 -8.94
C LYS A 126 22.09 -2.74 -8.54
N THR A 127 23.04 -3.05 -9.42
CA THR A 127 24.21 -3.84 -9.06
C THR A 127 25.17 -2.90 -8.32
N GLU A 128 25.60 -3.32 -7.13
CA GLU A 128 26.63 -2.61 -6.35
C GLU A 128 27.99 -2.64 -7.04
#